data_AF-A0ABD7YWC6-F1
#
_entry.id   AF-A0ABD7YWC6-F1
#
_cell.length_a   1.000
_cell.length_b   1.000
_cell.length_c   1.000
_cell.angle_alpha   90.00
_cell.angle_beta   90.00
_cell.angle_gamma   90.00
#
_symmetry.space_group_name_H-M   'P 1'
#
loop_
_entity.id
_entity.type
_entity.pdbx_description
1 polymer ?
#
loop_
_entity_poly.entity_id
_entity_poly.type
_entity_poly.pdbx_seq_one_letter_code
_entity_poly.pdbx_strand_id
1 'polypeptide(L)' 'MKITDIFSVEEFVLLTIDEDLPEEIWIGDKVKINGELFTIAGIPIIDRTPPSADKKDFMIDRTDKTDKVNINQIVEFYKG' A
#
# COMPACT_ATOMS: atom_id res chain seq x y z
N MET A 1 -10.64 0.89 -4.08
CA MET A 1 -9.31 0.28 -4.03
C MET A 1 -9.34 -0.98 -3.17
N LYS A 2 -8.93 -2.11 -3.73
CA LYS A 2 -8.80 -3.40 -3.06
C LYS A 2 -7.42 -3.98 -3.26
N ILE A 3 -6.93 -4.70 -2.26
CA ILE A 3 -5.67 -5.42 -2.35
C ILE A 3 -5.81 -6.58 -3.34
N THR A 4 -4.91 -6.65 -4.32
CA THR A 4 -4.84 -7.71 -5.33
C THR A 4 -3.66 -8.65 -5.10
N ASP A 5 -2.57 -8.15 -4.52
CA ASP A 5 -1.37 -8.94 -4.22
C ASP A 5 -0.71 -8.47 -2.91
N ILE A 6 0.01 -9.38 -2.26
CA ILE A 6 0.69 -9.16 -0.98
C ILE A 6 2.04 -9.88 -1.04
N PHE A 7 3.10 -9.12 -0.84
CA PHE A 7 4.44 -9.64 -0.66
C PHE A 7 5.01 -9.16 0.68
N SER A 8 5.44 -10.09 1.53
CA SER A 8 5.92 -9.77 2.88
C SER A 8 7.39 -10.18 3.05
N VAL A 9 8.19 -9.26 3.59
CA VAL A 9 9.56 -9.51 4.05
C VAL A 9 9.68 -9.11 5.52
N GLU A 10 10.83 -9.31 6.15
CA GLU A 10 10.98 -9.12 7.61
C GLU A 10 10.57 -7.74 8.12
N GLU A 11 10.83 -6.66 7.37
CA GLU A 11 10.62 -5.29 7.84
C GLU A 11 9.33 -4.64 7.31
N PHE A 12 8.81 -5.10 6.17
CA PHE A 12 7.70 -4.45 5.47
C PHE A 12 6.80 -5.42 4.72
N VAL A 13 5.60 -4.94 4.42
CA VAL A 13 4.64 -5.61 3.54
C VAL A 13 4.39 -4.71 2.34
N LEU A 14 4.68 -5.22 1.14
CA LEU A 14 4.32 -4.61 -0.13
C LEU A 14 2.91 -5.04 -0.50
N LEU A 15 2.07 -4.06 -0.81
CA LEU A 15 0.67 -4.25 -1.16
C LEU A 15 0.42 -3.68 -2.55
N THR A 16 -0.21 -4.46 -3.41
CA THR A 16 -0.70 -4.03 -4.72
C THR A 16 -2.21 -3.85 -4.66
N ILE A 17 -2.72 -2.78 -5.26
CA ILE A 17 -4.16 -2.50 -5.39
C ILE A 17 -4.64 -2.56 -6.84
N ASP A 18 -5.96 -2.72 -7.02
CA ASP A 18 -6.64 -2.80 -8.32
C ASP A 18 -6.75 -1.45 -9.06
N GLU A 19 -6.51 -0.34 -8.37
CA GLU A 19 -6.65 1.03 -8.85
C GLU A 19 -5.36 1.83 -8.62
N ASP A 20 -5.20 2.95 -9.32
CA ASP A 20 -4.02 3.80 -9.12
C ASP A 20 -4.02 4.44 -7.74
N LEU A 21 -2.82 4.53 -7.17
CA LEU A 21 -2.52 5.30 -5.99
C LEU A 21 -2.89 6.77 -6.22
N PRO A 22 -3.46 7.45 -5.21
CA PRO A 22 -3.67 8.89 -5.25
C PRO A 22 -2.37 9.64 -5.61
N GLU A 23 -2.46 10.74 -6.37
CA GLU A 23 -1.26 11.49 -6.80
C GLU A 23 -0.46 12.11 -5.63
N GLU A 24 -1.09 12.35 -4.49
CA GLU A 24 -0.54 13.09 -3.35
C GLU A 24 -0.48 12.24 -2.06
N ILE A 25 -0.04 10.99 -2.15
CA ILE A 25 0.32 10.20 -0.96
C ILE A 25 1.84 10.12 -0.79
N TRP A 26 2.26 10.20 0.47
CA TRP A 26 3.66 10.25 0.87
C TRP A 26 3.98 9.22 1.93
N ILE A 27 5.27 8.95 2.09
CA ILE A 27 5.77 8.16 3.22
C ILE A 27 5.39 8.88 4.52
N GLY A 28 4.86 8.13 5.49
CA GLY A 28 4.34 8.64 6.76
C GLY A 28 2.82 8.83 6.79
N ASP A 29 2.16 8.90 5.63
CA ASP A 29 0.70 8.97 5.55
C ASP A 29 0.04 7.69 6.08
N LYS A 30 -1.27 7.77 6.32
CA LYS A 30 -2.05 6.66 6.86
C LYS A 30 -2.91 6.02 5.79
N VAL A 31 -3.00 4.70 5.90
CA VAL A 31 -3.88 3.88 5.09
C VAL A 31 -4.72 3.01 6.01
N LYS A 32 -6.02 2.92 5.75
CA LYS A 32 -6.91 2.03 6.46
C LYS A 32 -7.20 0.81 5.60
N ILE A 33 -6.98 -0.36 6.15
CA ILE A 33 -7.21 -1.64 5.50
C ILE A 33 -8.17 -2.41 6.41
N ASN A 34 -9.37 -2.70 5.90
CA ASN A 34 -10.40 -3.43 6.65
C ASN A 34 -10.67 -2.90 8.08
N GLY A 35 -10.66 -1.58 8.26
CA GLY A 35 -10.90 -0.96 9.57
C GLY A 35 -9.64 -0.63 10.39
N GLU A 36 -8.49 -1.20 10.05
CA GLU A 36 -7.24 -0.99 10.78
C GLU A 36 -6.33 0.02 10.09
N LEU A 37 -5.65 0.87 10.87
CA LEU A 37 -4.77 1.92 10.35
C LEU A 37 -3.31 1.45 10.33
N PHE A 38 -2.66 1.70 9.20
CA PHE A 38 -1.25 1.43 8.94
C PHE A 38 -0.55 2.70 8.46
N THR A 39 0.77 2.76 8.65
CA THR A 39 1.62 3.83 8.13
C THR A 39 2.21 3.39 6.80
N ILE A 40 2.18 4.27 5.79
CA ILE A 40 2.89 4.06 4.55
C ILE A 40 4.39 4.23 4.82
N ALA A 41 5.14 3.14 4.65
CA ALA A 41 6.59 3.10 4.87
C ALA A 41 7.39 3.37 3.59
N GLY A 42 6.77 3.15 2.43
CA GLY A 42 7.44 3.29 1.14
C GLY A 42 6.47 3.32 -0.02
N ILE A 43 6.87 4.01 -1.09
CA ILE A 43 6.22 3.96 -2.40
C ILE A 43 7.32 3.53 -3.36
N PRO A 44 7.29 2.30 -3.88
CA PRO A 44 8.31 1.82 -4.80
C PRO A 44 8.48 2.76 -6.00
N ILE A 45 9.71 3.25 -6.20
CA ILE A 45 10.08 3.96 -7.43
C ILE A 45 10.40 2.87 -8.45
N ILE A 46 9.37 2.40 -9.11
CA ILE A 46 9.52 1.41 -10.17
C ILE A 46 9.81 2.22 -11.43
N ASP A 47 10.97 1.99 -12.06
CA ASP A 47 11.31 2.59 -13.35
C ASP A 47 10.42 1.97 -14.42
N ARG A 48 9.20 2.47 -14.52
CA ARG A 48 8.18 1.91 -15.40
C ARG A 48 8.29 2.60 -16.74
N THR A 49 8.72 1.85 -17.75
CA THR A 49 8.67 2.27 -19.15
C THR A 49 7.48 1.54 -19.81
N PRO A 50 6.43 2.24 -20.24
CA PRO A 50 6.23 3.69 -20.24
C PRO A 50 5.85 4.26 -18.86
N PRO A 51 6.09 5.58 -18.62
CA PRO A 51 5.82 6.27 -17.34
C PRO A 51 4.36 6.23 -16.85
N SER A 52 3.44 5.81 -17.72
CA SER A 52 2.01 5.70 -17.48
C SER A 52 1.60 4.39 -16.81
N ALA A 53 2.54 3.54 -16.39
CA ALA A 53 2.18 2.32 -15.70
C ALA A 53 1.69 2.65 -14.28
N ASP A 54 0.39 2.84 -14.14
CA ASP A 54 -0.48 2.64 -12.98
C ASP A 54 0.23 2.43 -11.64
N LYS A 55 0.64 3.49 -10.93
CA LYS A 55 1.26 3.36 -9.59
C LYS A 55 0.27 2.64 -8.67
N LYS A 56 0.46 1.35 -8.41
CA LYS A 56 -0.50 0.48 -7.70
C LYS A 56 0.07 -0.14 -6.43
N ASP A 57 1.36 0.09 -6.18
CA ASP A 57 2.10 -0.59 -5.14
C ASP A 57 2.50 0.40 -4.04
N PHE A 58 2.26 0.04 -2.80
CA PHE A 58 2.72 0.78 -1.63
C PHE A 58 3.15 -0.18 -0.53
N MET A 59 3.99 0.29 0.38
CA MET A 59 4.56 -0.50 1.46
C MET A 59 4.04 0.00 2.80
N ILE A 60 3.74 -0.93 3.70
CA ILE A 60 3.46 -0.64 5.11
C ILE A 60 4.49 -1.31 6.00
N ASP A 61 4.80 -0.69 7.14
CA ASP A 61 5.68 -1.29 8.14
C ASP A 61 5.09 -2.59 8.67
N ARG A 62 5.93 -3.62 8.84
CA ARG A 62 5.52 -4.89 9.43
C ARG A 62 5.38 -4.74 10.95
N THR A 63 4.21 -4.30 11.39
CA THR A 63 3.82 -4.19 12.82
C THR A 63 2.91 -5.35 13.25
N ASP A 64 2.54 -5.39 14.54
CA ASP A 64 1.69 -6.41 15.18
C ASP A 64 0.32 -6.64 14.52
N LYS A 65 -0.11 -5.72 13.65
CA LYS A 65 -1.40 -5.78 12.95
C LYS A 65 -1.31 -6.25 11.50
N THR A 66 -0.11 -6.33 10.93
CA THR A 66 0.05 -6.66 9.51
C THR A 66 -0.33 -8.09 9.16
N ASP A 67 -0.29 -9.01 10.13
CA ASP A 67 -0.75 -10.39 9.97
C ASP A 67 -2.26 -10.49 9.66
N LYS A 68 -3.01 -9.39 9.78
CA LYS A 68 -4.45 -9.32 9.46
C LYS A 68 -4.74 -8.84 8.03
N VAL A 69 -3.71 -8.45 7.28
CA VAL A 69 -3.84 -7.97 5.91
C VAL A 69 -3.98 -9.14 4.94
N ASN A 70 -5.00 -9.09 4.08
CA ASN A 70 -5.36 -10.15 3.13
C ASN A 70 -5.81 -9.57 1.78
N ILE A 71 -5.73 -10.40 0.74
CA ILE A 71 -6.24 -10.08 -0.60
C ILE A 71 -7.75 -9.80 -0.54
N ASN A 72 -8.24 -8.92 -1.42
CA ASN A 72 -9.62 -8.44 -1.55
C ASN A 72 -10.10 -7.50 -0.44
N GLN A 73 -9.26 -7.15 0.53
CA GLN A 73 -9.61 -6.15 1.54
C GLN A 73 -9.67 -4.74 0.92
N ILE A 74 -10.60 -3.94 1.42
CA ILE A 74 -10.79 -2.54 1.02
C ILE A 74 -9.68 -1.69 1.63
N VAL A 75 -9.12 -0.80 0.81
CA VAL A 75 -8.06 0.14 1.15
C VAL A 75 -8.59 1.56 1.01
N GLU A 76 -8.37 2.37 2.05
CA GLU A 76 -8.72 3.79 2.09
C GLU A 76 -7.48 4.61 2.49
N PHE A 77 -7.10 5.60 1.68
CA PHE A 77 -5.96 6.46 1.96
C PHE A 77 -6.41 7.74 2.68
N TYR A 78 -5.64 8.16 3.68
CA TYR A 78 -5.91 9.36 4.48
C TYR A 78 -4.70 10.28 4.39
N LYS A 79 -4.97 11.55 4.03
CA LYS A 79 -3.95 12.60 4.09
C LYS A 79 -3.63 12.90 5.56
N GLY A 80 -2.35 12.93 5.91
CA GLY A 80 -1.87 13.43 7.19
C GLY A 80 -2.02 14.94 7.35
#